data_AF-A0A352VV25-F1
#
_entry.id   AF-A0A352VV25-F1
#
_cell.length_a   1.000
_cell.length_b   1.000
_cell.length_c   1.000
_cell.angle_alpha   90.00
_cell.angle_beta   90.00
_cell.angle_gamma   90.00
#
_symmetry.space_group_name_H-M   'P 1'
#
loop_
_entity.id
_entity.type
_entity.pdbx_description
1 polymer ?
#
loop_
_entity_poly.entity_id
_entity_poly.type
_entity_poly.pdbx_seq_one_letter_code
_entity_poly.pdbx_strand_id
1 'polypeptide(L)'
;MKIIFVFFTVQFLFFNCSSQKQKKFSSGAFKPELEKLNIIYNAKNYPAALEQIEDLISRGCESGDLFTWYGYCLLTITKDYKNARQYYLKAVKWFQEYRTEFPEADNFRKAVFMLGQTYRFQEDSSFNLEKVKEVWDWGMALDKNNPYIKEHYPKLLADLTAWNDHRLFNEQIMKMKNIASHLEKTPDLTRTEYDKIEGINLLDQTNLEQLARLKNVEEKEKREIDELIKAIEAYKNRLR
;
A
#
# COMPACT_ATOMS: atom_id res chain seq x y z
N MET A 1 60.64 37.93 -4.44
CA MET A 1 59.90 36.78 -4.99
C MET A 1 58.48 36.88 -4.46
N LYS A 2 57.51 37.10 -5.35
CA LYS A 2 56.10 37.41 -5.07
C LYS A 2 55.34 36.13 -4.76
N ILE A 3 54.61 36.06 -3.65
CA ILE A 3 53.33 35.33 -3.57
C ILE A 3 52.42 36.11 -2.60
N ILE A 4 51.48 36.87 -3.17
CA ILE A 4 50.31 37.44 -2.48
C ILE A 4 49.24 36.36 -2.61
N PHE A 5 48.90 35.66 -1.51
CA PHE A 5 47.77 34.74 -1.50
C PHE A 5 46.51 35.52 -1.13
N VAL A 6 45.69 35.77 -2.14
CA VAL A 6 44.34 36.34 -2.02
C VAL A 6 43.45 35.30 -1.33
N PHE A 7 43.24 35.45 -0.02
CA PHE A 7 42.16 34.78 0.72
C PHE A 7 41.02 35.79 0.90
N PHE A 8 40.32 36.08 -0.19
CA PHE A 8 39.06 36.81 -0.16
C PHE A 8 38.07 36.05 -1.05
N THR A 9 36.89 35.79 -0.51
CA THR A 9 35.64 35.39 -1.19
C THR A 9 35.36 33.90 -1.45
N VAL A 10 35.34 33.06 -0.40
CA VAL A 10 34.44 31.88 -0.35
C VAL A 10 33.68 31.83 0.99
N GLN A 11 33.17 32.98 1.44
CA GLN A 11 32.23 33.04 2.58
C GLN A 11 30.85 33.61 2.22
N PHE A 12 30.64 34.04 0.97
CA PHE A 12 29.39 34.70 0.57
C PHE A 12 28.38 33.81 -0.19
N LEU A 13 28.76 32.58 -0.57
CA LEU A 13 27.85 31.66 -1.28
C LEU A 13 27.16 30.62 -0.39
N PHE A 14 27.60 30.42 0.86
CA PHE A 14 26.91 29.54 1.81
C PHE A 14 25.82 30.24 2.64
N PHE A 15 25.78 31.58 2.66
CA PHE A 15 24.77 32.33 3.42
C PHE A 15 23.46 32.60 2.65
N ASN A 16 23.42 32.38 1.33
CA ASN A 16 22.19 32.58 0.54
C ASN A 16 21.38 31.31 0.27
N CYS A 17 21.94 30.12 0.54
CA CYS A 17 21.18 28.87 0.42
C CYS A 17 20.43 28.52 1.73
N SER A 18 20.92 28.99 2.87
CA SER A 18 20.25 28.86 4.18
C SER A 18 19.15 29.90 4.38
N SER A 19 19.32 31.12 3.86
CA SER A 19 18.34 32.22 4.00
C SER A 19 17.05 32.01 3.17
N GLN A 20 17.12 31.29 2.04
CA GLN A 20 15.92 30.90 1.28
C GLN A 20 15.17 29.73 1.92
N LYS A 21 15.87 28.82 2.61
CA LYS A 21 15.22 27.72 3.36
C LYS A 21 14.51 28.22 4.62
N GLN A 22 15.00 29.29 5.24
CA GLN A 22 14.33 29.95 6.37
C GLN A 22 13.09 30.79 5.97
N LYS A 23 12.84 31.04 4.68
CA LYS A 23 11.61 31.71 4.21
C LYS A 23 10.40 30.77 4.07
N LYS A 24 10.56 29.47 4.27
CA LYS A 24 9.44 28.52 4.40
C LYS A 24 9.12 28.26 5.88
N PHE A 25 8.75 29.30 6.61
CA PHE A 25 8.15 29.17 7.93
C PHE A 25 6.68 29.58 7.83
N SER A 26 5.75 28.69 8.19
CA SER A 26 4.42 29.15 8.58
C SER A 26 3.76 28.37 9.72
N SER A 27 4.36 27.31 10.29
CA SER A 27 3.79 26.71 11.51
C SER A 27 3.77 27.68 12.69
N GLY A 28 4.78 28.55 12.81
CA GLY A 28 4.84 29.58 13.86
C GLY A 28 3.82 30.72 13.66
N ALA A 29 3.59 31.14 12.42
CA ALA A 29 2.66 32.23 12.10
C ALA A 29 1.19 31.79 12.24
N PHE A 30 0.89 30.52 11.96
CA PHE A 30 -0.44 29.94 12.10
C PHE A 30 -0.62 29.13 13.39
N LYS A 31 0.32 29.23 14.34
CA LYS A 31 0.29 28.43 15.58
C LYS A 31 -1.04 28.58 16.35
N PRO A 32 -1.58 29.79 16.59
CA PRO A 32 -2.86 29.94 17.28
C PRO A 32 -4.02 29.29 16.52
N GLU A 33 -4.05 29.37 15.20
CA GLU A 33 -5.08 28.75 14.37
C GLU A 33 -4.96 27.23 14.36
N LEU A 34 -3.74 26.68 14.31
CA LEU A 34 -3.50 25.24 14.41
C LEU A 34 -3.93 24.68 15.78
N GLU A 35 -3.73 25.43 16.87
CA GLU A 35 -4.21 25.06 18.20
C GLU A 35 -5.76 25.04 18.26
N LYS A 36 -6.42 26.06 17.68
CA LYS A 36 -7.88 26.08 17.56
C LYS A 36 -8.41 24.91 16.73
N LEU A 37 -7.77 24.64 15.59
CA LEU A 37 -8.12 23.52 14.73
C LEU A 37 -7.98 22.19 15.47
N ASN A 38 -6.90 22.00 16.24
CA ASN A 38 -6.68 20.79 17.03
C ASN A 38 -7.83 20.56 18.04
N ILE A 39 -8.36 21.61 18.67
CA ILE A 39 -9.51 21.50 19.58
C ILE A 39 -10.75 21.01 18.83
N ILE A 40 -11.05 21.59 17.66
CA ILE A 40 -12.22 21.23 16.85
C ILE A 40 -12.09 19.80 16.32
N TYR A 41 -10.91 19.44 15.84
CA TYR A 41 -10.58 18.09 15.37
C TYR A 41 -10.75 17.05 16.49
N ASN A 42 -10.21 17.31 17.68
CA ASN A 42 -10.32 16.40 18.82
C ASN A 42 -11.75 16.32 19.39
N ALA A 43 -12.56 17.37 19.20
CA ALA A 43 -14.00 17.33 19.44
C ALA A 43 -14.78 16.50 18.39
N LYS A 44 -14.08 15.92 17.40
CA LYS A 44 -14.63 15.11 16.30
C LYS A 44 -15.61 15.88 15.41
N ASN A 45 -15.55 17.21 15.42
CA ASN A 45 -16.32 18.04 14.51
C ASN A 45 -15.57 18.15 13.17
N TYR A 46 -15.51 17.02 12.45
CA TYR A 46 -14.75 16.92 11.21
C TYR A 46 -15.22 17.87 10.11
N PRO A 47 -16.52 18.14 9.91
CA PRO A 47 -16.96 19.13 8.93
C PRO A 47 -16.41 20.53 9.20
N ALA A 48 -16.46 21.01 10.46
CA ALA A 48 -15.90 22.30 10.81
C ALA A 48 -14.37 22.31 10.76
N ALA A 49 -13.72 21.20 11.14
CA ALA A 49 -12.28 21.05 11.01
C ALA A 49 -11.85 21.12 9.54
N LEU A 50 -12.59 20.48 8.63
CA LEU A 50 -12.33 20.49 7.19
C LEU A 50 -12.37 21.91 6.62
N GLU A 51 -13.41 22.69 6.94
CA GLU A 51 -13.53 24.08 6.50
C GLU A 51 -12.32 24.93 6.95
N GLN A 52 -11.89 24.79 8.20
CA GLN A 52 -10.72 25.52 8.71
C GLN A 52 -9.40 25.06 8.10
N ILE A 53 -9.27 23.76 7.84
CA ILE A 53 -8.10 23.21 7.15
C ILE A 53 -7.97 23.81 5.76
N GLU A 54 -9.08 23.91 5.03
CA GLU A 54 -9.11 24.48 3.68
C GLU A 54 -8.77 25.97 3.67
N ASP A 55 -9.29 26.75 4.63
CA ASP A 55 -8.89 28.16 4.84
C ASP A 55 -7.38 28.27 5.09
N LEU A 56 -6.84 27.49 6.03
CA LEU A 56 -5.43 27.52 6.39
C LEU A 56 -4.52 27.17 5.21
N ILE A 57 -4.87 26.14 4.44
CA ILE A 57 -4.11 25.76 3.24
C ILE A 57 -4.18 26.86 2.18
N SER A 58 -5.35 27.48 1.99
CA SER A 58 -5.51 28.59 1.03
C SER A 58 -4.64 29.81 1.37
N ARG A 59 -4.37 30.00 2.67
CA ARG A 59 -3.49 31.05 3.22
C ARG A 59 -2.01 30.64 3.26
N GLY A 60 -1.67 29.44 2.80
CA GLY A 60 -0.29 28.94 2.72
C GLY A 60 0.24 28.29 4.00
N CYS A 61 -0.63 27.82 4.89
CA CYS A 61 -0.22 26.99 6.02
C CYS A 61 0.20 25.60 5.54
N GLU A 62 1.45 25.22 5.81
CA GLU A 62 1.97 23.87 5.53
C GLU A 62 2.56 23.25 6.80
N SER A 63 1.90 22.23 7.34
CA SER A 63 2.43 21.45 8.46
C SER A 63 2.05 19.98 8.35
N GLY A 64 2.90 19.11 8.91
CA GLY A 64 2.63 17.67 8.93
C GLY A 64 1.33 17.33 9.65
N ASP A 65 1.02 18.05 10.73
CA ASP A 65 -0.21 17.88 11.50
C ASP A 65 -1.45 18.27 10.68
N LEU A 66 -1.41 19.44 10.02
CA LEU A 66 -2.50 19.92 9.17
C LEU A 66 -2.81 18.92 8.04
N PHE A 67 -1.78 18.43 7.36
CA PHE A 67 -1.94 17.43 6.31
C PHE A 67 -2.48 16.10 6.84
N THR A 68 -2.07 15.69 8.05
CA THR A 68 -2.56 14.47 8.69
C THR A 68 -4.05 14.59 9.02
N TRP A 69 -4.47 15.71 9.62
CA TRP A 69 -5.87 15.98 9.94
C TRP A 69 -6.74 16.08 8.69
N TYR A 70 -6.22 16.70 7.63
CA TYR A 70 -6.95 16.79 6.36
C TYR A 70 -7.21 15.39 5.78
N GLY A 71 -6.17 14.56 5.68
CA GLY A 71 -6.30 13.19 5.22
C GLY A 71 -7.35 12.42 6.03
N TYR A 72 -7.40 12.63 7.35
CA TYR A 72 -8.38 11.97 8.21
C TYR A 72 -9.81 12.47 8.00
N CYS A 73 -10.01 13.79 7.87
CA CYS A 73 -11.32 14.38 7.58
C CYS A 73 -11.89 13.86 6.25
N LEU A 74 -11.07 13.78 5.20
CA LEU A 74 -11.47 13.25 3.89
C LEU A 74 -11.93 11.78 3.99
N LEU A 75 -11.16 10.93 4.69
CA LEU A 75 -11.56 9.53 4.91
C LEU A 75 -12.84 9.38 5.73
N THR A 76 -13.09 10.31 6.64
CA THR A 76 -14.22 10.21 7.56
C THR A 76 -15.51 10.71 6.93
N ILE A 77 -15.46 11.84 6.24
CA ILE A 77 -16.63 12.54 5.70
C ILE A 77 -17.01 11.99 4.34
N THR A 78 -16.06 11.88 3.41
CA THR A 78 -16.34 11.59 2.00
C THR A 78 -15.85 10.22 1.54
N LYS A 79 -15.07 9.51 2.37
CA LYS A 79 -14.37 8.27 1.99
C LYS A 79 -13.46 8.47 0.78
N ASP A 80 -12.94 9.67 0.61
CA ASP A 80 -12.05 10.02 -0.50
C ASP A 80 -10.62 9.53 -0.22
N TYR A 81 -10.40 8.24 -0.48
CA TYR A 81 -9.11 7.58 -0.24
C TYR A 81 -7.99 8.15 -1.13
N LYS A 82 -8.34 8.59 -2.34
CA LYS A 82 -7.37 9.12 -3.30
C LYS A 82 -6.79 10.45 -2.85
N ASN A 83 -7.63 11.40 -2.46
CA ASN A 83 -7.16 12.70 -1.98
C ASN A 83 -6.56 12.58 -0.58
N ALA A 84 -7.13 11.75 0.30
CA ALA A 84 -6.53 11.48 1.61
C ALA A 84 -5.09 10.95 1.48
N ARG A 85 -4.83 10.02 0.55
CA ARG A 85 -3.50 9.49 0.27
C ARG A 85 -2.50 10.60 -0.07
N GLN A 86 -2.90 11.53 -0.93
CA GLN A 86 -2.04 12.65 -1.32
C GLN A 86 -1.65 13.50 -0.11
N TYR A 87 -2.58 13.77 0.80
CA TYR A 87 -2.29 14.53 2.01
C TYR A 87 -1.45 13.75 3.02
N TYR A 88 -1.65 12.44 3.20
CA TYR A 88 -0.76 11.65 4.03
C TYR A 88 0.66 11.55 3.46
N LEU A 89 0.81 11.48 2.13
CA LEU A 89 2.13 11.58 1.48
C LEU A 89 2.81 12.93 1.75
N LYS A 90 2.05 14.04 1.68
CA LYS A 90 2.55 15.37 2.04
C LYS A 90 2.95 15.43 3.52
N ALA A 91 2.13 14.88 4.42
CA ALA A 91 2.41 14.83 5.86
C ALA A 91 3.70 14.06 6.14
N VAL A 92 3.83 12.86 5.58
CA VAL A 92 5.02 12.02 5.71
C VAL A 92 6.27 12.76 5.22
N LYS A 93 6.21 13.35 4.02
CA LYS A 93 7.33 14.09 3.46
C LYS A 93 7.72 15.27 4.33
N TRP A 94 6.73 16.03 4.81
CA TRP A 94 6.96 17.15 5.73
C TRP A 94 7.67 16.66 7.01
N PHE A 95 7.13 15.64 7.68
CA PHE A 95 7.75 15.10 8.89
C PHE A 95 9.15 14.54 8.67
N GLN A 96 9.46 13.97 7.50
CA GLN A 96 10.81 13.53 7.17
C GLN A 96 11.78 14.71 6.98
N GLU A 97 11.34 15.77 6.32
CA GLU A 97 12.15 16.98 6.09
C GLU A 97 12.46 17.72 7.40
N TYR A 98 11.53 17.73 8.36
CA TYR A 98 11.65 18.44 9.64
C TYR A 98 11.85 17.50 10.85
N ARG A 99 12.27 16.26 10.60
CA ARG A 99 12.29 15.17 11.60
C ARG A 99 13.16 15.44 12.82
N THR A 100 14.26 16.18 12.65
CA THR A 100 15.22 16.50 13.72
C THR A 100 14.65 17.41 14.79
N GLU A 101 13.56 18.11 14.50
CA GLU A 101 12.92 19.05 15.44
C GLU A 101 11.81 18.38 16.27
N PHE A 102 11.26 17.25 15.80
CA PHE A 102 10.09 16.60 16.41
C PHE A 102 10.20 15.07 16.40
N PRO A 103 11.13 14.48 17.19
CA PRO A 103 11.42 13.05 17.18
C PRO A 103 10.26 12.14 17.66
N GLU A 104 9.17 12.70 18.21
CA GLU A 104 8.07 11.96 18.82
C GLU A 104 6.68 12.27 18.24
N ALA A 105 6.58 12.80 17.02
CA ALA A 105 5.27 13.15 16.47
C ALA A 105 4.37 11.90 16.32
N ASP A 106 3.47 11.70 17.28
CA ASP A 106 2.36 10.74 17.20
C ASP A 106 1.62 10.89 15.85
N ASN A 107 1.56 12.12 15.33
CA ASN A 107 1.03 12.42 14.01
C ASN A 107 1.87 11.86 12.84
N PHE A 108 3.19 11.78 12.94
CA PHE A 108 4.00 11.06 11.94
C PHE A 108 3.66 9.58 11.93
N ARG A 109 3.62 8.94 13.12
CA ARG A 109 3.25 7.52 13.26
C ARG A 109 1.87 7.24 12.68
N LYS A 110 0.89 8.11 12.99
CA LYS A 110 -0.47 8.08 12.43
C LYS A 110 -0.46 8.27 10.93
N ALA A 111 0.27 9.26 10.40
CA ALA A 111 0.31 9.54 8.97
C ALA A 111 0.82 8.35 8.16
N VAL A 112 1.89 7.67 8.62
CA VAL A 112 2.41 6.47 7.96
C VAL A 112 1.40 5.31 8.02
N PHE A 113 0.81 5.09 9.18
CA PHE A 113 -0.22 4.07 9.34
C PHE A 113 -1.41 4.31 8.39
N MET A 114 -1.95 5.52 8.41
CA MET A 114 -3.10 5.91 7.60
C MET A 114 -2.79 5.92 6.10
N LEU A 115 -1.55 6.29 5.70
CA LEU A 115 -1.11 6.15 4.32
C LEU A 115 -1.26 4.71 3.84
N GLY A 116 -0.80 3.73 4.61
CA GLY A 116 -1.01 2.32 4.30
C GLY A 116 -2.50 1.97 4.21
N GLN A 117 -3.32 2.47 5.13
CA GLN A 117 -4.78 2.25 5.06
C GLN A 117 -5.40 2.81 3.77
N THR A 118 -4.92 3.94 3.24
CA THR A 118 -5.42 4.45 1.94
C THR A 118 -5.03 3.57 0.75
N TYR A 119 -4.01 2.72 0.85
CA TYR A 119 -3.70 1.72 -0.17
C TYR A 119 -4.52 0.45 -0.02
N ARG A 120 -4.98 0.16 1.20
CA ARG A 120 -5.88 -0.96 1.48
C ARG A 120 -7.24 -0.75 0.82
N PHE A 121 -7.78 0.46 0.89
CA PHE A 121 -9.09 0.80 0.36
C PHE A 121 -8.93 1.66 -0.90
N GLN A 122 -8.87 1.02 -2.07
CA GLN A 122 -8.88 1.72 -3.36
C GLN A 122 -10.29 1.72 -3.97
N GLU A 123 -10.63 2.78 -4.72
CA GLU A 123 -11.95 2.94 -5.38
C GLU A 123 -12.21 1.89 -6.47
N ASP A 124 -11.16 1.28 -7.03
CA ASP A 124 -11.27 0.26 -8.08
C ASP A 124 -11.42 -1.18 -7.53
N SER A 125 -11.69 -1.31 -6.23
CA SER A 125 -11.83 -2.61 -5.55
C SER A 125 -10.56 -3.47 -5.54
N SER A 126 -9.41 -2.95 -5.98
CA SER A 126 -8.14 -3.64 -5.87
C SER A 126 -7.50 -3.37 -4.49
N PHE A 127 -7.62 -4.35 -3.60
CA PHE A 127 -6.87 -4.33 -2.34
C PHE A 127 -5.38 -4.50 -2.65
N ASN A 128 -4.58 -3.45 -2.44
CA ASN A 128 -3.14 -3.55 -2.64
C ASN A 128 -2.42 -3.83 -1.31
N LEU A 129 -2.63 -5.02 -0.76
CA LEU A 129 -2.03 -5.45 0.51
C LEU A 129 -0.50 -5.45 0.48
N GLU A 130 0.10 -5.71 -0.69
CA GLU A 130 1.55 -5.60 -0.90
C GLU A 130 2.03 -4.16 -0.68
N LYS A 131 1.32 -3.17 -1.23
CA LYS A 131 1.66 -1.76 -1.02
C LYS A 131 1.43 -1.32 0.43
N VAL A 132 0.39 -1.82 1.10
CA VAL A 132 0.22 -1.58 2.54
C VAL A 132 1.44 -2.09 3.31
N LYS A 133 1.88 -3.31 3.00
CA LYS A 133 3.06 -3.92 3.62
C LYS A 133 4.32 -3.11 3.35
N GLU A 134 4.56 -2.69 2.11
CA GLU A 134 5.71 -1.84 1.76
C GLU A 134 5.75 -0.55 2.59
N VAL A 135 4.62 0.16 2.69
CA VAL A 135 4.52 1.40 3.46
C VAL A 135 4.74 1.14 4.95
N TRP A 136 4.16 0.08 5.50
CA TRP A 136 4.29 -0.23 6.92
C TRP A 136 5.66 -0.79 7.30
N ASP A 137 6.32 -1.54 6.41
CA ASP A 137 7.71 -1.98 6.55
C ASP A 137 8.65 -0.77 6.62
N TRP A 138 8.48 0.17 5.69
CA TRP A 138 9.21 1.43 5.70
C TRP A 138 8.93 2.22 6.99
N GLY A 139 7.67 2.30 7.43
CA GLY A 139 7.27 2.92 8.69
C GLY A 139 7.96 2.31 9.92
N MET A 140 8.02 0.98 9.99
CA MET A 140 8.69 0.23 11.06
C MET A 140 10.22 0.36 11.00
N ALA A 141 10.81 0.51 9.82
CA ALA A 141 12.24 0.80 9.67
C ALA A 141 12.58 2.20 10.23
N LEU A 142 11.66 3.15 10.12
CA LEU A 142 11.83 4.49 10.69
C LEU A 142 11.51 4.54 12.19
N ASP A 143 10.50 3.80 12.64
CA ASP A 143 10.13 3.66 14.05
C ASP A 143 9.59 2.26 14.34
N LYS A 144 10.48 1.41 14.86
CA LYS A 144 10.19 0.02 15.22
C LYS A 144 9.10 -0.14 16.30
N ASN A 145 8.78 0.93 17.01
CA ASN A 145 7.81 0.94 18.10
C ASN A 145 6.52 1.69 17.72
N ASN A 146 6.27 1.97 16.44
CA ASN A 146 5.02 2.57 15.99
C ASN A 146 3.82 1.71 16.44
N PRO A 147 2.99 2.18 17.40
CA PRO A 147 1.96 1.35 18.02
C PRO A 147 0.85 1.00 17.02
N TYR A 148 0.49 1.93 16.13
CA TYR A 148 -0.55 1.72 15.12
C TYR A 148 -0.17 0.60 14.17
N ILE A 149 1.06 0.62 13.65
CA ILE A 149 1.52 -0.46 12.76
C ILE A 149 1.65 -1.76 13.55
N LYS A 150 2.33 -1.75 14.70
CA LYS A 150 2.59 -2.95 15.49
C LYS A 150 1.31 -3.71 15.87
N GLU A 151 0.24 -3.00 16.21
CA GLU A 151 -1.06 -3.60 16.53
C GLU A 151 -1.72 -4.28 15.31
N HIS A 152 -1.63 -3.66 14.13
CA HIS A 152 -2.36 -4.11 12.94
C HIS A 152 -1.54 -5.00 11.98
N TYR A 153 -0.21 -4.99 12.09
CA TYR A 153 0.70 -5.68 11.19
C TYR A 153 0.50 -7.22 11.15
N PRO A 154 0.29 -7.92 12.28
CA PRO A 154 0.02 -9.37 12.23
C PRO A 154 -1.22 -9.72 11.41
N LYS A 155 -2.29 -8.91 11.51
CA LYS A 155 -3.50 -9.09 10.71
C LYS A 155 -3.23 -8.86 9.23
N LEU A 156 -2.44 -7.84 8.87
CA LEU A 156 -2.03 -7.60 7.49
C LEU A 156 -1.29 -8.82 6.91
N LEU A 157 -0.38 -9.43 7.67
CA LEU A 157 0.35 -10.62 7.21
C LEU A 157 -0.58 -11.82 6.99
N ALA A 158 -1.55 -12.02 7.89
CA ALA A 158 -2.57 -13.05 7.72
C ALA A 158 -3.43 -12.81 6.47
N ASP A 159 -3.91 -11.57 6.29
CA ASP A 159 -4.69 -11.16 5.11
C ASP A 159 -3.89 -11.35 3.81
N LEU A 160 -2.60 -10.97 3.80
CA LEU A 160 -1.72 -11.12 2.64
C LEU A 160 -1.42 -12.59 2.31
N THR A 161 -1.28 -13.44 3.32
CA THR A 161 -1.10 -14.88 3.14
C THR A 161 -2.34 -15.48 2.50
N ALA A 162 -3.53 -15.20 3.06
CA ALA A 162 -4.79 -15.68 2.51
C ALA A 162 -5.04 -15.17 1.08
N TRP A 163 -4.69 -13.91 0.81
CA TRP A 163 -4.81 -13.34 -0.53
C TRP A 163 -3.85 -13.99 -1.54
N ASN A 164 -2.60 -14.24 -1.17
CA ASN A 164 -1.64 -14.93 -2.04
C ASN A 164 -2.04 -16.38 -2.30
N ASP A 165 -2.54 -17.08 -1.29
CA ASP A 165 -3.04 -18.45 -1.42
C ASP A 165 -4.21 -18.48 -2.42
N HIS A 166 -5.17 -17.56 -2.29
CA HIS A 166 -6.31 -17.45 -3.22
C HIS A 166 -5.89 -17.03 -4.63
N ARG A 167 -4.92 -16.11 -4.76
CA ARG A 167 -4.39 -15.70 -6.07
C ARG A 167 -3.71 -16.87 -6.78
N LEU A 168 -2.81 -17.56 -6.09
CA LEU A 168 -2.13 -18.74 -6.63
C LEU A 168 -3.12 -19.83 -7.02
N PHE A 169 -4.14 -20.04 -6.20
CA PHE A 169 -5.26 -20.93 -6.51
C PHE A 169 -5.95 -20.54 -7.83
N ASN A 170 -6.38 -19.30 -7.96
CA ASN A 170 -7.08 -18.82 -9.18
C ASN A 170 -6.20 -18.94 -10.44
N GLU A 171 -4.91 -18.64 -10.33
CA GLU A 171 -3.97 -18.80 -11.43
C GLU A 171 -3.85 -20.27 -11.88
N GLN A 172 -3.81 -21.22 -10.93
CA GLN A 172 -3.76 -22.64 -11.24
C GLN A 172 -5.08 -23.12 -11.87
N ILE A 173 -6.23 -22.69 -11.37
CA ILE A 173 -7.54 -23.00 -11.96
C ILE A 173 -7.65 -22.52 -13.39
N MET A 174 -7.20 -21.28 -13.67
CA MET A 174 -7.20 -20.75 -15.04
C MET A 174 -6.32 -21.59 -15.97
N LYS A 175 -5.14 -22.04 -15.52
CA LYS A 175 -4.29 -22.95 -16.30
C LYS A 175 -4.99 -24.28 -16.56
N MET A 176 -5.64 -24.88 -15.56
CA MET A 176 -6.39 -26.13 -15.72
C MET A 176 -7.55 -25.98 -16.71
N LYS A 177 -8.31 -24.89 -16.64
CA LYS A 177 -9.39 -24.57 -17.59
C LYS A 177 -8.86 -24.44 -19.01
N ASN A 178 -7.71 -23.79 -19.20
CA ASN A 178 -7.08 -23.66 -20.51
C ASN A 178 -6.64 -25.03 -21.06
N ILE A 179 -6.07 -25.90 -20.21
CA ILE A 179 -5.72 -27.27 -20.60
C ILE A 179 -6.96 -28.05 -20.99
N ALA A 180 -8.00 -28.07 -20.14
CA ALA A 180 -9.24 -28.79 -20.42
C ALA A 180 -9.87 -28.33 -21.75
N SER A 181 -9.95 -27.01 -21.98
CA SER A 181 -10.43 -26.45 -23.24
C SER A 181 -9.56 -26.83 -24.44
N HIS A 182 -8.24 -26.93 -24.26
CA HIS A 182 -7.35 -27.39 -25.32
C HIS A 182 -7.66 -28.86 -25.66
N LEU A 183 -7.72 -29.74 -24.66
CA LEU A 183 -8.00 -31.18 -24.84
C LEU A 183 -9.36 -31.45 -25.49
N GLU A 184 -10.38 -30.66 -25.15
CA GLU A 184 -11.70 -30.74 -25.80
C GLU A 184 -11.64 -30.39 -27.29
N LYS A 185 -10.81 -29.41 -27.66
CA LYS A 185 -10.65 -28.95 -29.06
C LYS A 185 -9.72 -29.86 -29.87
N THR A 186 -8.85 -30.63 -29.21
CA THR A 186 -7.88 -31.54 -29.83
C THR A 186 -8.08 -32.97 -29.31
N PRO A 187 -9.20 -33.65 -29.68
CA PRO A 187 -9.54 -34.96 -29.13
C PRO A 187 -8.54 -36.08 -29.50
N ASP A 188 -7.78 -35.90 -30.59
CA ASP A 188 -6.93 -36.94 -31.19
C ASP A 188 -5.42 -36.73 -30.93
N LEU A 189 -5.03 -36.07 -29.83
CA LEU A 189 -3.61 -35.89 -29.51
C LEU A 189 -2.93 -37.24 -29.27
N THR A 190 -1.70 -37.38 -29.78
CA THR A 190 -0.82 -38.45 -29.35
C THR A 190 -0.30 -38.21 -27.94
N ARG A 191 0.19 -39.27 -27.27
CA ARG A 191 0.83 -39.16 -25.95
C ARG A 191 1.96 -38.12 -25.93
N THR A 192 2.79 -38.12 -26.97
CA THR A 192 3.91 -37.19 -27.13
C THR A 192 3.45 -35.73 -27.29
N GLU A 193 2.30 -35.49 -27.90
CA GLU A 193 1.73 -34.14 -28.04
C GLU A 193 1.05 -33.68 -26.74
N TYR A 194 0.37 -34.60 -26.04
CA TYR A 194 -0.18 -34.34 -24.71
C TYR A 194 0.90 -33.94 -23.70
N ASP A 195 2.02 -34.66 -23.66
CA ASP A 195 3.13 -34.38 -22.74
C ASP A 195 3.85 -33.05 -23.05
N LYS A 196 3.60 -32.43 -24.21
CA LYS A 196 4.12 -31.11 -24.59
C LYS A 196 3.19 -29.94 -24.23
N ILE A 197 1.97 -30.21 -23.75
CA ILE A 197 1.05 -29.15 -23.35
C ILE A 197 1.65 -28.39 -22.16
N GLU A 198 1.78 -27.08 -22.30
CA GLU A 198 2.32 -26.23 -21.25
C GLU A 198 1.49 -26.33 -19.97
N GLY A 199 2.15 -26.58 -18.85
CA GLY A 199 1.48 -26.72 -17.56
C GLY A 199 0.76 -28.07 -17.34
N ILE A 200 0.90 -29.05 -18.24
CA ILE A 200 0.31 -30.39 -18.05
C ILE A 200 0.83 -31.10 -16.78
N ASN A 201 2.05 -30.75 -16.34
CA ASN A 201 2.64 -31.21 -15.08
C ASN A 201 1.93 -30.64 -13.83
N LEU A 202 1.21 -29.52 -13.94
CA LEU A 202 0.38 -28.97 -12.86
C LEU A 202 -0.80 -29.90 -12.52
N LEU A 203 -1.09 -30.87 -13.39
CA LEU A 203 -2.09 -31.91 -13.20
C LEU A 203 -1.52 -33.15 -12.50
N ASP A 204 -0.31 -33.07 -11.95
CA ASP A 204 0.15 -34.10 -11.03
C ASP A 204 -0.76 -34.13 -9.79
N GLN A 205 -0.92 -35.34 -9.24
CA GLN A 205 -1.81 -35.59 -8.12
C GLN A 205 -1.42 -34.80 -6.85
N THR A 206 -0.14 -34.44 -6.72
CA THR A 206 0.37 -33.68 -5.57
C THR A 206 -0.09 -32.23 -5.63
N ASN A 207 -0.07 -31.61 -6.81
CA ASN A 207 -0.53 -30.23 -7.04
C ASN A 207 -2.05 -30.13 -6.89
N LEU A 208 -2.79 -31.13 -7.38
CA LEU A 208 -4.25 -31.20 -7.23
C LEU A 208 -4.67 -31.38 -5.76
N GLU A 209 -3.98 -32.24 -5.02
CA GLU A 209 -4.22 -32.41 -3.58
C GLU A 209 -3.85 -31.16 -2.77
N GLN A 210 -2.80 -30.43 -3.16
CA GLN A 210 -2.44 -29.16 -2.53
C GLN A 210 -3.52 -28.10 -2.74
N LEU A 211 -4.07 -27.99 -3.96
CA LEU A 211 -5.20 -27.10 -4.28
C LEU A 211 -6.45 -27.43 -3.45
N ALA A 212 -6.78 -28.72 -3.31
CA ALA A 212 -7.94 -29.18 -2.55
C ALA A 212 -7.81 -28.94 -1.03
N ARG A 213 -6.58 -28.81 -0.51
CA ARG A 213 -6.28 -28.59 0.92
C ARG A 213 -6.32 -27.11 1.33
N LEU A 214 -6.50 -26.17 0.40
CA LEU A 214 -6.60 -24.76 0.72
C LEU A 214 -7.87 -24.48 1.54
N LYS A 215 -7.66 -24.07 2.80
CA LYS A 215 -8.72 -23.96 3.83
C LYS A 215 -9.81 -22.93 3.53
N ASN A 216 -9.57 -22.02 2.58
CA ASN A 216 -10.43 -20.86 2.31
C ASN A 216 -11.13 -20.92 0.94
N VAL A 217 -11.08 -22.06 0.24
CA VAL A 217 -11.72 -22.23 -1.06
C VAL A 217 -13.21 -22.51 -0.86
N GLU A 218 -14.07 -21.80 -1.58
CA GLU A 218 -15.51 -22.00 -1.50
C GLU A 218 -15.91 -23.39 -2.02
N GLU A 219 -16.98 -23.97 -1.46
CA GLU A 219 -17.45 -25.30 -1.85
C GLU A 219 -17.86 -25.39 -3.34
N LYS A 220 -18.17 -24.25 -3.96
CA LYS A 220 -18.40 -24.15 -5.40
C LYS A 220 -17.11 -24.33 -6.20
N GLU A 221 -16.03 -23.70 -5.78
CA GLU A 221 -14.73 -23.77 -6.45
C GLU A 221 -14.12 -25.17 -6.33
N LYS A 222 -14.30 -25.85 -5.19
CA LYS A 222 -13.91 -27.26 -5.03
C LYS A 222 -14.62 -28.18 -6.02
N ARG A 223 -15.92 -27.99 -6.23
CA ARG A 223 -16.69 -28.80 -7.21
C ARG A 223 -16.19 -28.58 -8.63
N GLU A 224 -15.90 -27.33 -8.99
CA GLU A 224 -15.34 -27.00 -10.30
C GLU A 224 -13.97 -27.68 -10.52
N ILE A 225 -13.14 -27.76 -9.48
CA ILE A 225 -11.88 -28.53 -9.52
C ILE A 225 -12.15 -30.01 -9.76
N ASP A 226 -13.02 -30.63 -8.98
CA ASP A 226 -13.31 -32.05 -9.09
C ASP A 226 -13.79 -32.42 -10.50
N GLU A 227 -14.57 -31.55 -11.14
CA GLU A 227 -15.00 -31.71 -12.53
C GLU A 227 -13.84 -31.59 -13.52
N LEU A 228 -12.97 -30.58 -13.37
CA LEU A 228 -11.78 -30.42 -14.20
C LEU A 228 -10.82 -31.61 -14.05
N ILE A 229 -10.59 -32.09 -12.83
CA ILE A 229 -9.76 -33.27 -12.56
C ILE A 229 -10.33 -34.48 -13.29
N LYS A 230 -11.63 -34.76 -13.12
CA LYS A 230 -12.29 -35.90 -13.79
C LYS A 230 -12.18 -35.83 -15.31
N ALA A 231 -12.40 -34.65 -15.90
CA ALA A 231 -12.30 -34.46 -17.36
C ALA A 231 -10.89 -34.76 -17.87
N ILE A 232 -9.87 -34.28 -17.16
CA ILE A 232 -8.46 -34.44 -17.51
C ILE A 232 -7.99 -35.88 -17.30
N GLU A 233 -8.37 -36.53 -16.19
CA GLU A 233 -8.06 -37.94 -15.93
C GLU A 233 -8.71 -38.87 -16.96
N ALA A 234 -9.97 -38.59 -17.33
CA ALA A 234 -10.66 -39.34 -18.37
C ALA A 234 -9.90 -39.26 -19.71
N TYR A 235 -9.39 -38.08 -20.07
CA TYR A 235 -8.58 -37.91 -21.28
C TYR A 235 -7.24 -38.67 -21.17
N LYS A 236 -6.52 -38.53 -20.04
CA LYS A 236 -5.26 -39.23 -19.79
C LYS A 236 -5.40 -40.75 -19.90
N ASN A 237 -6.52 -41.31 -19.45
CA ASN A 237 -6.81 -42.74 -19.55
C ASN A 237 -7.08 -43.19 -21.00
N ARG A 238 -7.54 -42.31 -21.90
CA ARG A 238 -7.69 -42.62 -23.33
C ARG A 238 -6.36 -42.68 -24.08
N LEU A 239 -5.34 -41.99 -23.57
CA LEU A 239 -3.99 -41.96 -24.14
C LEU A 239 -3.10 -43.14 -23.69
N ARG A 240 -3.57 -43.98 -22.77
CA ARG A 240 -2.90 -45.20 -22.31
C ARG A 240 -3.30 -46.37 -23.18
#